data_AF-A0A9P5EY89-F1
#
_entry.id   AF-A0A9P5EY89-F1
#
_cell.length_a   1.000
_cell.length_b   1.000
_cell.length_c   1.000
_cell.angle_alpha   90.00
_cell.angle_beta   90.00
_cell.angle_gamma   90.00
#
_symmetry.space_group_name_H-M   'P 1'
#
loop_
_entity.id
_entity.type
_entity.pdbx_description
1 polymer ?
#
loop_
_entity_poly.entity_id
_entity_poly.type
_entity_poly.pdbx_seq_one_letter_code
_entity_poly.pdbx_strand_id
1 'polypeptide(L)' 'MGSQNTAEAPTGTASFAAVLFDMDGTIIDTTSAIVEHWHRIGNEIGVPPETILETSHGRRSIDTLKLVAPHKANWEY' A
#
# COMPACT_ATOMS: atom_id res chain seq x y z
N MET A 1 -32.64 9.21 -1.49
CA MET A 1 -32.71 8.50 -2.79
C MET A 1 -31.40 8.72 -3.51
N GLY A 2 -30.43 7.83 -3.30
CA GLY A 2 -29.16 7.81 -4.04
C GLY A 2 -29.14 6.54 -4.87
N SER A 3 -29.12 6.69 -6.20
CA SER A 3 -29.08 5.58 -7.14
C SER A 3 -27.75 4.84 -7.00
N GLN A 4 -27.80 3.60 -6.50
CA GLN A 4 -26.68 2.67 -6.59
C GLN A 4 -26.55 2.26 -8.07
N ASN A 5 -25.51 2.72 -8.76
CA ASN A 5 -25.18 2.26 -10.10
C ASN A 5 -24.61 0.83 -10.00
N THR A 6 -25.47 -0.17 -10.11
CA THR A 6 -25.09 -1.58 -10.27
C THR A 6 -24.78 -1.87 -11.74
N ALA A 7 -23.81 -1.16 -12.32
CA ALA A 7 -23.31 -1.51 -13.64
C ALA A 7 -22.41 -2.75 -13.50
N GLU A 8 -22.99 -3.94 -13.66
CA GLU A 8 -22.22 -5.18 -13.78
C GLU A 8 -21.35 -5.09 -15.03
N ALA A 9 -20.03 -5.20 -14.86
CA ALA A 9 -19.11 -5.28 -15.98
C ALA A 9 -19.39 -6.56 -16.80
N PRO A 10 -19.25 -6.53 -18.13
CA PRO A 10 -19.48 -7.71 -18.95
C PRO A 10 -18.57 -8.85 -18.52
N THR A 11 -19.17 -10.00 -18.22
CA THR A 11 -18.42 -11.21 -17.89
C THR A 11 -17.80 -11.78 -19.16
N GLY A 12 -16.48 -12.00 -19.14
CA GLY A 12 -15.73 -12.56 -20.26
C GLY A 12 -14.80 -13.67 -19.79
N THR A 13 -14.46 -14.58 -20.69
CA THR A 13 -13.45 -15.60 -20.45
C THR A 13 -12.19 -15.28 -21.23
N ALA A 14 -11.04 -15.50 -20.60
CA ALA A 14 -9.72 -15.36 -21.22
C ALA A 14 -8.82 -16.49 -20.73
N SER A 15 -7.90 -16.94 -21.57
CA SER A 15 -6.99 -18.04 -21.26
C SER A 15 -5.57 -17.52 -21.11
N PHE A 16 -4.89 -17.93 -20.03
CA PHE A 16 -3.54 -17.52 -19.70
C PHE A 16 -2.74 -18.71 -19.18
N ALA A 17 -1.42 -18.69 -19.36
CA ALA A 17 -0.53 -19.71 -18.80
C ALA A 17 -0.37 -19.58 -17.27
N ALA A 18 -0.45 -18.35 -16.74
CA ALA A 18 -0.38 -18.04 -15.32
C ALA A 18 -0.99 -16.66 -15.03
N VAL A 19 -1.31 -16.40 -13.76
CA VAL A 19 -1.74 -15.10 -13.25
C VAL A 19 -0.90 -14.75 -12.02
N LEU A 20 -0.46 -13.49 -11.93
CA LEU A 20 0.24 -12.94 -10.77
C LEU A 20 -0.63 -11.86 -10.14
N PHE A 21 -0.91 -12.01 -8.85
CA PHE A 21 -1.65 -11.04 -8.07
C PHE A 21 -0.72 -10.33 -7.10
N ASP A 22 -0.89 -9.02 -6.99
CA ASP A 22 -0.37 -8.27 -5.85
C ASP A 22 -1.21 -8.60 -4.59
N MET A 23 -0.68 -8.29 -3.40
CA MET A 23 -1.36 -8.58 -2.13
C MET A 23 -2.17 -7.38 -1.63
N ASP A 24 -1.47 -6.30 -1.29
CA ASP A 24 -2.01 -5.11 -0.62
C ASP A 24 -2.83 -4.27 -1.61
N GLY A 25 -4.12 -4.09 -1.32
CA GLY A 25 -5.06 -3.38 -2.20
C GLY A 25 -5.53 -4.18 -3.44
N THR A 26 -5.01 -5.40 -3.65
CA THR A 26 -5.47 -6.31 -4.72
C THR A 26 -6.24 -7.50 -4.18
N ILE A 27 -5.65 -8.28 -3.26
CA ILE A 27 -6.33 -9.43 -2.62
C ILE A 27 -7.01 -8.99 -1.32
N ILE A 28 -6.36 -8.11 -0.55
CA ILE A 28 -6.83 -7.63 0.76
C ILE A 28 -6.73 -6.12 0.81
N ASP A 29 -7.79 -5.45 1.27
CA ASP A 29 -7.71 -4.02 1.59
C ASP A 29 -6.96 -3.82 2.92
N THR A 30 -5.66 -3.59 2.81
CA THR A 30 -4.74 -3.29 3.93
C THR A 30 -4.47 -1.80 4.07
N THR A 31 -5.21 -0.94 3.36
CA THR A 31 -4.96 0.51 3.28
C THR A 31 -4.94 1.16 4.66
N SER A 32 -5.93 0.89 5.50
CA SER A 32 -6.04 1.46 6.85
C SER A 32 -4.88 1.04 7.76
N ALA A 33 -4.47 -0.23 7.70
CA ALA A 33 -3.37 -0.76 8.49
C ALA A 33 -2.01 -0.14 8.08
N ILE A 34 -1.79 0.04 6.77
CA ILE A 34 -0.59 0.69 6.24
C ILE A 34 -0.54 2.17 6.64
N VAL A 35 -1.67 2.87 6.60
CA VAL A 35 -1.79 4.26 7.04
C VAL A 35 -1.39 4.39 8.51
N GLU A 36 -2.01 3.63 9.42
CA GLU A 36 -1.68 3.65 10.84
C GLU A 36 -0.21 3.29 11.12
N HIS A 37 0.33 2.30 10.38
CA HIS A 37 1.74 1.95 10.49
C HIS A 37 2.66 3.12 10.16
N TRP A 38 2.44 3.81 9.04
CA TRP A 38 3.28 4.95 8.65
C TRP A 38 3.06 6.19 9.51
N HIS A 39 1.86 6.40 10.07
CA HIS A 39 1.64 7.42 11.10
C HIS A 39 2.52 7.19 12.33
N ARG A 40 2.57 5.95 12.82
CA ARG A 40 3.42 5.59 13.98
C ARG A 40 4.91 5.78 13.67
N ILE A 41 5.37 5.29 12.52
CA ILE A 41 6.78 5.44 12.10
C ILE A 41 7.13 6.91 11.92
N GLY A 42 6.30 7.69 11.21
CA GLY A 42 6.53 9.12 10.95
C GLY A 42 6.68 9.93 12.23
N ASN A 43 5.84 9.67 13.23
CA ASN A 43 5.96 10.25 14.57
C ASN A 43 7.27 9.86 15.27
N GLU A 44 7.76 8.64 15.09
CA GLU A 44 9.01 8.15 15.68
C GLU A 44 10.25 8.84 15.07
N ILE A 45 10.24 9.06 13.75
CA ILE A 45 11.39 9.61 13.01
C ILE A 45 11.31 11.13 12.78
N GLY A 46 10.22 11.78 13.18
CA GLY A 46 9.98 13.21 12.98
C GLY A 46 9.69 13.58 11.52
N VAL A 47 9.16 12.67 10.72
CA VAL A 47 8.78 12.89 9.31
C VAL A 47 7.26 12.87 9.20
N PRO A 48 6.63 13.85 8.51
CA PRO A 48 5.19 13.82 8.28
C PRO A 48 4.74 12.51 7.60
N PRO A 49 3.79 11.77 8.21
CA PRO A 49 3.29 10.50 7.67
C PRO A 49 2.79 10.59 6.23
N GLU A 50 2.20 11.71 5.86
CA GLU A 50 1.66 11.99 4.54
C GLU A 50 2.76 11.93 3.47
N THR A 51 3.95 12.46 3.76
CA THR A 51 5.12 12.41 2.87
C THR A 51 5.60 10.97 2.66
N ILE A 52 5.47 10.13 3.67
CA ILE A 52 5.84 8.71 3.59
C ILE A 52 4.80 7.96 2.75
N LEU A 53 3.51 8.21 2.98
CA LEU A 53 2.39 7.57 2.29
C LEU A 53 2.37 7.86 0.79
N GLU A 54 2.68 9.10 0.39
CA GLU A 54 2.80 9.49 -1.03
C GLU A 54 3.87 8.68 -1.78
N THR A 55 4.90 8.21 -1.07
CA THR A 55 6.05 7.53 -1.66
C THR A 55 6.09 6.03 -1.36
N SER A 56 5.16 5.49 -0.56
CA SER A 56 5.22 4.11 -0.06
C SER A 56 4.39 3.09 -0.85
N HIS A 57 3.42 3.54 -1.66
CA HIS A 57 2.48 2.61 -2.30
C HIS A 57 3.19 1.63 -3.25
N GLY A 58 2.91 0.33 -3.10
CA GLY A 58 3.53 -0.76 -3.88
C GLY A 58 5.04 -0.92 -3.69
N ARG A 59 5.63 -0.30 -2.65
CA ARG A 59 7.07 -0.35 -2.36
C ARG A 59 7.34 -1.07 -1.06
N ARG A 60 8.52 -1.70 -0.98
CA ARG A 60 8.97 -2.35 0.25
C ARG A 60 9.25 -1.30 1.32
N SER A 61 8.84 -1.55 2.56
CA SER A 61 9.06 -0.65 3.69
C SER A 61 10.52 -0.25 3.86
N ILE A 62 11.47 -1.17 3.63
CA ILE A 62 12.90 -0.87 3.70
C ILE A 62 13.35 0.18 2.67
N ASP A 63 12.77 0.18 1.47
CA ASP A 63 13.13 1.14 0.42
C ASP A 63 12.50 2.51 0.70
N THR A 64 11.29 2.53 1.27
CA THR A 64 10.67 3.76 1.79
C THR A 64 11.51 4.35 2.93
N LEU A 65 11.93 3.53 3.89
CA LEU A 65 12.79 3.96 5.00
C LEU A 65 14.16 4.46 4.53
N LYS A 66 14.75 3.90 3.46
CA LYS A 66 16.00 4.46 2.90
C LYS A 66 15.86 5.91 2.45
N LEU A 67 14.67 6.35 2.06
CA LEU A 67 14.43 7.73 1.61
C LEU A 67 14.26 8.70 2.78
N VAL A 68 13.56 8.28 3.83
CA VAL A 68 13.11 9.17 4.92
C VAL A 68 13.88 8.99 6.23
N ALA A 69 14.43 7.80 6.49
CA ALA A 69 15.21 7.47 7.68
C ALA A 69 16.21 6.33 7.39
N PRO A 70 17.32 6.59 6.65
CA PRO A 70 18.29 5.57 6.25
C PRO A 70 18.85 4.74 7.40
N HIS A 71 18.98 5.35 8.59
CA HIS A 71 19.47 4.69 9.80
C HIS A 71 18.53 3.58 10.33
N LYS A 72 17.25 3.60 9.94
CA LYS A 72 16.26 2.55 10.27
C LYS A 72 16.04 1.55 9.13
N ALA A 73 16.65 1.75 7.97
CA ALA A 73 16.51 0.85 6.83
C ALA A 73 17.44 -0.38 6.94
N ASN A 74 17.30 -1.13 8.03
CA ASN A 74 18.08 -2.33 8.31
C ASN A 74 17.16 -3.47 8.77
N TRP A 75 17.71 -4.67 8.96
CA TRP A 75 16.92 -5.86 9.33
C TRP A 75 16.64 -6.00 10.83
N GLU A 76 17.24 -5.14 11.66
CA GLU A 76 17.06 -5.15 13.12
C GLU A 76 15.89 -4.24 13.56
N TYR A 77 15.39 -3.43 12.65
CA TYR A 77 14.22 -2.57 12.81
C TYR A 77 12.98 -3.20 12.15
#